data_AF-A0A925W8S1-F1
#
_entry.id   AF-A0A925W8S1-F1
#
_cell.length_a   1.000
_cell.length_b   1.000
_cell.length_c   1.000
_cell.angle_alpha   90.00
_cell.angle_beta   90.00
_cell.angle_gamma   90.00
#
_symmetry.space_group_name_H-M   'P 1'
#
loop_
_entity.id
_entity.type
_entity.pdbx_description
1 polymer ?
#
loop_
_entity_poly.entity_id
_entity_poly.type
_entity_poly.pdbx_seq_one_letter_code
_entity_poly.pdbx_strand_id
1 'polypeptide(L)'
;MKEPSRQRRVLVIGLSATTNEEVVASLRDLGIDAVGCTEPDSAAEVFDACQFGVIAFGRGALGPRVDRLKRAFSQQDPSVRFVDAFGPIAVAQVVAALHRGPGSPVFVDNLTVAPDGPGARVRARVLIACHLTVTVYRRPDQGAMEERCLHDAGVTAGPVTYPVAGADLYQAYSLVAVANREEFHHLPFL
;
A
#
# COMPACT_ATOMS: atom_id res chain seq x y z
N MET A 1 2.51 15.44 -29.00
CA MET A 1 2.65 14.60 -27.80
C MET A 1 2.75 15.51 -26.60
N LYS A 2 1.85 15.42 -25.62
CA LYS A 2 2.01 16.13 -24.33
C LYS A 2 3.05 15.35 -23.54
N GLU A 3 4.12 16.01 -23.09
CA GLU A 3 5.00 15.41 -22.08
C GLU A 3 4.16 15.01 -20.87
N PRO A 4 4.34 13.79 -20.34
CA PRO A 4 3.62 13.37 -19.15
C PRO A 4 3.92 14.35 -18.02
N SER A 5 2.89 14.95 -17.45
CA SER A 5 3.05 15.80 -16.28
C SER A 5 3.70 14.98 -15.17
N ARG A 6 4.81 15.46 -14.59
CA ARG A 6 5.50 14.88 -13.42
C ARG A 6 4.54 14.24 -12.39
N GLN A 7 3.41 14.88 -12.13
CA GLN A 7 2.38 14.44 -11.19
C GLN A 7 1.78 13.05 -11.49
N ARG A 8 1.97 12.49 -12.68
CA ARG A 8 1.47 11.17 -13.09
C ARG A 8 2.56 10.17 -13.45
N ARG A 9 3.82 10.46 -13.10
CA ARG A 9 4.93 9.53 -13.30
C ARG A 9 5.25 8.79 -12.01
N VAL A 10 5.40 7.48 -12.10
CA VAL A 10 5.61 6.57 -10.98
C VAL A 10 6.92 5.80 -11.15
N LEU A 11 7.70 5.71 -10.09
CA LEU A 11 8.82 4.78 -9.98
C LEU A 11 8.41 3.63 -9.04
N VAL A 12 8.53 2.38 -9.51
CA VAL A 12 8.26 1.17 -8.72
C VAL A 12 9.60 0.52 -8.39
N ILE A 13 9.93 0.43 -7.10
CA ILE A 13 11.18 -0.15 -6.61
C ILE A 13 10.87 -1.41 -5.81
N GLY A 14 11.45 -2.53 -6.19
CA GLY A 14 11.24 -3.82 -5.53
C GLY A 14 12.19 -4.88 -6.07
N LEU A 15 12.49 -5.92 -5.29
CA LEU A 15 13.48 -6.94 -5.69
C LEU A 15 12.95 -7.92 -6.76
N SER A 16 11.63 -8.07 -6.88
CA SER A 16 11.01 -9.01 -7.83
C SER A 16 10.82 -8.33 -9.17
N ALA A 17 11.58 -8.74 -10.19
CA ALA A 17 11.43 -8.24 -11.56
C ALA A 17 10.00 -8.49 -12.07
N THR A 18 9.50 -9.72 -11.93
CA THR A 18 8.15 -10.11 -12.37
C THR A 18 7.06 -9.26 -11.71
N THR A 19 7.12 -9.07 -10.39
CA THR A 19 6.11 -8.26 -9.70
C THR A 19 6.20 -6.78 -10.09
N ASN A 20 7.41 -6.25 -10.27
CA ASN A 20 7.58 -4.87 -10.75
C ASN A 20 7.01 -4.71 -12.16
N GLU A 21 7.30 -5.63 -13.06
CA GLU A 21 6.80 -5.63 -14.44
C GLU A 21 5.27 -5.67 -14.49
N GLU A 22 4.65 -6.55 -13.70
CA GLU A 22 3.18 -6.65 -13.59
C GLU A 22 2.55 -5.34 -13.09
N VAL A 23 3.12 -4.74 -12.04
CA VAL A 23 2.63 -3.46 -11.49
C VAL A 23 2.81 -2.33 -12.50
N VAL A 24 3.98 -2.25 -13.15
CA VAL A 24 4.27 -1.22 -14.16
C VAL A 24 3.36 -1.36 -15.37
N ALA A 25 3.14 -2.58 -15.88
CA ALA A 25 2.23 -2.84 -16.99
C ALA A 25 0.81 -2.41 -16.63
N SER A 26 0.32 -2.81 -15.46
CA SER A 26 -1.02 -2.45 -14.97
C SER A 26 -1.21 -0.93 -14.82
N LEU A 27 -0.19 -0.21 -14.34
CA LEU A 27 -0.23 1.25 -14.26
C LEU A 27 -0.27 1.89 -15.65
N ARG A 28 0.51 1.37 -16.61
CA ARG A 28 0.54 1.87 -17.99
C ARG A 28 -0.79 1.63 -18.70
N ASP A 29 -1.45 0.50 -18.47
CA ASP A 29 -2.79 0.19 -18.99
C ASP A 29 -3.85 1.19 -18.48
N LEU A 30 -3.63 1.75 -17.29
CA LEU A 30 -4.44 2.84 -16.72
C LEU A 30 -4.03 4.24 -17.22
N GLY A 31 -3.08 4.34 -18.14
CA GLY A 31 -2.58 5.61 -18.69
C GLY A 31 -1.63 6.37 -17.75
N ILE A 32 -1.04 5.68 -16.76
CA ILE A 32 -0.06 6.24 -15.82
C ILE A 32 1.34 5.93 -16.34
N ASP A 33 2.20 6.94 -16.44
CA ASP A 33 3.60 6.72 -16.81
C ASP A 33 4.32 6.04 -15.64
N ALA A 34 4.89 4.86 -15.86
CA ALA A 34 5.51 4.07 -14.81
C ALA A 34 6.81 3.42 -15.31
N VAL A 35 7.79 3.33 -14.42
CA VAL A 35 9.06 2.62 -14.63
C VAL A 35 9.41 1.79 -13.41
N GLY A 36 10.01 0.63 -13.63
CA GLY A 36 10.43 -0.29 -12.56
C GLY A 36 11.94 -0.23 -12.32
N CYS A 37 12.36 -0.50 -11.09
CA CYS A 37 13.75 -0.66 -10.67
C CYS A 37 13.89 -1.86 -9.74
N THR A 38 14.75 -2.80 -10.13
CA THR A 38 15.06 -4.02 -9.36
C THR A 38 16.33 -3.92 -8.52
N GLU A 39 17.03 -2.79 -8.62
CA GLU A 39 18.29 -2.50 -7.92
C GLU A 39 18.06 -1.37 -6.92
N PRO A 40 17.44 -1.66 -5.75
CA PRO A 40 17.07 -0.62 -4.80
C PRO A 40 18.27 0.17 -4.28
N ASP A 41 19.43 -0.47 -4.14
CA ASP A 41 20.61 0.15 -3.52
C ASP A 41 21.20 1.28 -4.38
N SER A 42 21.03 1.24 -5.71
CA SER A 42 21.48 2.26 -6.67
C SER A 42 20.36 3.20 -7.14
N ALA A 43 19.11 2.94 -6.76
CA ALA A 43 17.95 3.63 -7.34
C ALA A 43 17.99 5.15 -7.16
N ALA A 44 18.43 5.65 -6.01
CA ALA A 44 18.53 7.09 -5.76
C ALA A 44 19.67 7.78 -6.51
N GLU A 45 20.63 7.02 -7.06
CA GLU A 45 21.71 7.56 -7.89
C GLU A 45 21.32 7.60 -9.37
N VAL A 46 20.50 6.63 -9.80
CA VAL A 46 20.05 6.47 -11.19
C VAL A 46 18.83 7.34 -11.51
N PHE A 47 17.93 7.52 -10.54
CA PHE A 47 16.66 8.20 -10.75
C PHE A 47 16.60 9.54 -9.98
N ASP A 48 16.16 10.58 -10.68
CA ASP A 48 15.87 11.89 -10.09
C ASP A 48 14.42 11.94 -9.58
N ALA A 49 14.25 12.13 -8.27
CA ALA A 49 12.95 12.27 -7.61
C ALA A 49 12.07 13.34 -8.25
N CYS A 50 12.65 14.41 -8.79
CA CYS A 50 11.92 15.50 -9.45
C CYS A 50 11.13 15.03 -10.68
N GLN A 51 11.42 13.85 -11.22
CA GLN A 51 10.70 13.30 -12.35
C GLN A 51 9.42 12.56 -11.96
N PHE A 52 9.22 12.26 -10.67
CA PHE A 52 8.15 11.39 -10.20
C PHE A 52 7.18 12.13 -9.27
N GLY A 53 5.90 11.77 -9.37
CA GLY A 53 4.87 12.21 -8.43
C GLY A 53 4.64 11.22 -7.28
N VAL A 54 5.01 9.95 -7.49
CA VAL A 54 4.96 8.86 -6.52
C VAL A 54 6.14 7.92 -6.74
N ILE A 55 6.77 7.48 -5.65
CA ILE A 55 7.72 6.36 -5.65
C ILE A 55 7.13 5.25 -4.76
N ALA A 56 6.92 4.08 -5.34
CA ALA A 56 6.37 2.90 -4.68
C ALA A 56 7.48 1.92 -4.30
N PHE A 57 7.51 1.49 -3.05
CA PHE A 57 8.48 0.53 -2.51
C PHE A 57 7.80 -0.80 -2.19
N GLY A 58 8.30 -1.90 -2.72
CA GLY A 58 7.85 -3.24 -2.35
C GLY A 58 8.21 -3.57 -0.90
N ARG A 59 7.23 -3.45 0.02
CA ARG A 59 7.46 -3.53 1.47
C ARG A 59 8.06 -4.87 1.93
N GLY A 60 7.61 -5.99 1.33
CA GLY A 60 8.06 -7.33 1.69
C GLY A 60 9.51 -7.65 1.33
N ALA A 61 10.10 -6.94 0.37
CA ALA A 61 11.42 -7.24 -0.17
C ALA A 61 12.51 -6.28 0.32
N LEU A 62 12.14 -5.02 0.60
CA LEU A 62 13.11 -3.96 0.90
C LEU A 62 13.34 -3.75 2.41
N GLY A 63 12.37 -4.11 3.26
CA GLY A 63 12.51 -4.06 4.72
C GLY A 63 13.09 -2.71 5.21
N PRO A 64 14.08 -2.71 6.12
CA PRO A 64 14.70 -1.49 6.65
C PRO A 64 15.40 -0.60 5.60
N ARG A 65 15.68 -1.13 4.39
CA ARG A 65 16.34 -0.34 3.32
C ARG A 65 15.44 0.77 2.80
N VAL A 66 14.12 0.60 2.89
CA VAL A 66 13.13 1.58 2.43
C VAL A 66 13.35 2.94 3.07
N ASP A 67 13.61 3.00 4.38
CA ASP A 67 13.77 4.28 5.08
C ASP A 67 15.01 5.05 4.62
N ARG A 68 16.09 4.33 4.24
CA ARG A 68 17.29 4.95 3.65
C ARG A 68 16.95 5.56 2.29
N LEU A 69 16.24 4.82 1.44
CA LEU A 69 15.84 5.30 0.12
C LEU A 69 14.89 6.48 0.17
N LYS A 70 13.87 6.41 1.04
CA LYS A 70 12.94 7.53 1.27
C LYS A 70 13.71 8.80 1.64
N ARG A 71 14.68 8.70 2.57
CA ARG A 71 15.54 9.85 2.93
C ARG A 71 16.33 10.38 1.73
N ALA A 72 16.94 9.51 0.93
CA ALA A 72 17.72 9.92 -0.23
C ALA A 72 16.85 10.64 -1.29
N PHE A 73 15.68 10.09 -1.62
CA PHE A 73 14.76 10.73 -2.57
C PHE A 73 14.15 12.03 -2.01
N SER A 74 13.84 12.10 -0.71
CA SER A 74 13.37 13.35 -0.09
C SER A 74 14.42 14.46 -0.10
N GLN A 75 15.71 14.13 -0.08
CA GLN A 75 16.78 15.13 -0.21
C GLN A 75 16.83 15.72 -1.62
N GLN A 76 16.45 14.95 -2.65
CA GLN A 76 16.34 15.43 -4.02
C GLN A 76 15.08 16.26 -4.22
N ASP A 77 13.94 15.78 -3.69
CA ASP A 77 12.65 16.45 -3.79
C ASP A 77 11.75 16.13 -2.58
N PRO A 78 11.50 17.10 -1.69
CA PRO A 78 10.61 16.90 -0.54
C PRO A 78 9.13 16.71 -0.90
N SER A 79 8.72 17.01 -2.14
CA SER A 79 7.32 16.91 -2.58
C SER A 79 6.95 15.53 -3.12
N VAL A 80 7.95 14.66 -3.36
CA VAL A 80 7.70 13.29 -3.81
C VAL A 80 6.95 12.51 -2.73
N ARG A 81 5.94 11.75 -3.16
CA ARG A 81 5.16 10.90 -2.24
C ARG A 81 5.68 9.49 -2.29
N PHE A 82 5.72 8.85 -1.12
CA PHE A 82 6.13 7.46 -1.00
C PHE A 82 4.95 6.55 -0.69
N VAL A 83 4.93 5.40 -1.33
CA VAL A 83 3.96 4.34 -1.06
C VAL A 83 4.72 3.07 -0.66
N ASP A 84 4.46 2.56 0.54
CA ASP A 84 4.89 1.22 0.91
C ASP A 84 3.89 0.22 0.33
N ALA A 85 4.21 -0.26 -0.87
CA ALA A 85 3.31 -1.06 -1.67
C ALA A 85 3.32 -2.52 -1.22
N PHE A 86 2.11 -3.06 -1.05
CA PHE A 86 1.85 -4.48 -0.83
C PHE A 86 1.40 -5.09 -2.15
N GLY A 87 2.17 -6.05 -2.67
CA GLY A 87 2.04 -6.60 -4.04
C GLY A 87 0.60 -6.77 -4.54
N PRO A 88 -0.27 -7.52 -3.83
CA PRO A 88 -1.64 -7.78 -4.25
C PRO A 88 -2.50 -6.54 -4.52
N ILE A 89 -2.19 -5.40 -3.90
CA ILE A 89 -2.95 -4.15 -4.01
C ILE A 89 -2.08 -2.95 -4.43
N ALA A 90 -0.86 -3.20 -4.88
CA ALA A 90 0.14 -2.17 -5.15
C ALA A 90 -0.36 -1.12 -6.15
N VAL A 91 -1.01 -1.56 -7.23
CA VAL A 91 -1.60 -0.67 -8.25
C VAL A 91 -2.64 0.26 -7.62
N ALA A 92 -3.56 -0.28 -6.82
CA ALA A 92 -4.61 0.50 -6.17
C ALA A 92 -4.02 1.52 -5.17
N GLN A 93 -3.00 1.12 -4.40
CA GLN A 93 -2.30 2.02 -3.48
C GLN A 93 -1.59 3.16 -4.22
N VAL A 94 -0.93 2.87 -5.34
CA VAL A 94 -0.26 3.88 -6.18
C VAL A 94 -1.28 4.83 -6.81
N VAL A 95 -2.36 4.31 -7.38
CA VAL A 95 -3.43 5.12 -7.97
C VAL A 95 -4.03 6.05 -6.92
N ALA A 96 -4.35 5.54 -5.74
CA ALA A 96 -4.88 6.36 -4.67
C ALA A 96 -3.87 7.40 -4.20
N ALA A 97 -2.60 7.02 -4.05
CA ALA A 97 -1.55 7.96 -3.72
C ALA A 97 -1.42 9.06 -4.77
N LEU A 98 -1.57 8.77 -6.07
CA LEU A 98 -1.53 9.78 -7.13
C LEU A 98 -2.63 10.83 -6.97
N HIS A 99 -3.84 10.41 -6.60
CA HIS A 99 -5.01 11.29 -6.44
C HIS A 99 -5.02 12.06 -5.11
N ARG A 100 -4.35 11.56 -4.06
CA ARG A 100 -4.31 12.22 -2.75
C ARG A 100 -3.29 13.36 -2.72
N GLY A 101 -3.79 14.58 -2.58
CA GLY A 101 -2.99 15.79 -2.34
C GLY A 101 -2.90 16.16 -0.86
N PRO A 102 -2.11 17.20 -0.53
CA PRO A 102 -2.15 17.86 0.78
C PRO A 102 -3.60 18.24 1.13
N GLY A 103 -4.06 17.87 2.34
CA GLY A 103 -5.43 18.15 2.78
C GLY A 103 -6.47 17.11 2.35
N SER A 104 -6.07 16.01 1.71
CA SER A 104 -6.97 14.87 1.49
C SER A 104 -7.54 14.39 2.84
N PRO A 105 -8.83 14.05 2.91
CA PRO A 105 -9.46 13.60 4.15
C PRO A 105 -8.78 12.34 4.66
N VAL A 106 -8.55 12.26 5.97
CA VAL A 106 -8.16 11.02 6.64
C VAL A 106 -9.43 10.35 7.14
N PHE A 107 -9.70 9.12 6.69
CA PHE A 107 -10.93 8.41 7.02
C PHE A 107 -10.79 7.56 8.26
N VAL A 108 -9.65 6.89 8.43
CA VAL A 108 -9.41 5.92 9.49
C VAL A 108 -8.05 6.17 10.14
N ASP A 109 -8.00 6.11 11.46
CA ASP A 109 -6.74 6.08 12.21
C ASP A 109 -6.76 4.96 13.27
N ASN A 110 -5.62 4.81 13.95
CA ASN A 110 -5.46 3.86 15.07
C ASN A 110 -5.90 2.42 14.75
N LEU A 111 -5.70 1.99 13.50
CA LEU A 111 -5.97 0.62 13.10
C LEU A 111 -4.99 -0.32 13.81
N THR A 112 -5.53 -1.26 14.58
CA THR A 112 -4.75 -2.25 15.34
C THR A 112 -5.41 -3.62 15.25
N VAL A 113 -4.59 -4.66 15.34
CA VAL A 113 -5.05 -6.05 15.50
C VAL A 113 -4.47 -6.55 16.80
N ALA A 114 -5.33 -7.06 17.69
CA ALA A 114 -4.91 -7.60 18.98
C ALA A 114 -5.53 -8.98 19.20
N PRO A 115 -4.80 -9.94 19.81
CA PRO A 115 -5.35 -11.24 20.18
C PRO A 115 -6.62 -11.11 21.02
N ASP A 116 -7.57 -11.99 20.77
CA ASP A 116 -8.85 -12.05 21.48
C ASP A 116 -9.37 -13.49 21.55
N GLY A 117 -9.06 -14.16 22.66
CA GLY A 117 -9.34 -15.59 22.81
C GLY A 117 -8.67 -16.41 21.69
N PRO A 118 -9.42 -17.29 20.99
CA PRO A 118 -8.87 -18.07 19.88
C PRO A 118 -8.70 -17.27 18.58
N GLY A 119 -9.10 -15.99 18.54
CA GLY A 119 -9.04 -15.14 17.35
C GLY A 119 -8.34 -13.81 17.63
N ALA A 120 -8.79 -12.76 16.94
CA ALA A 120 -8.34 -11.39 17.19
C ALA A 120 -9.49 -10.40 17.11
N ARG A 121 -9.24 -9.18 17.58
CA ARG A 121 -10.06 -8.00 17.28
C ARG A 121 -9.27 -7.03 16.43
N VAL A 122 -9.87 -6.62 15.32
CA VAL A 122 -9.46 -5.44 14.58
C VAL A 122 -10.16 -4.24 15.22
N ARG A 123 -9.40 -3.23 15.63
CA ARG A 123 -9.93 -1.97 16.13
C ARG A 123 -9.46 -0.84 15.24
N ALA A 124 -10.35 0.09 14.95
CA ALA A 124 -10.00 1.32 14.26
C ALA A 124 -10.86 2.46 14.81
N ARG A 125 -10.43 3.70 14.55
CA ARG A 125 -11.28 4.87 14.75
C ARG A 125 -11.57 5.47 13.38
N VAL A 126 -12.85 5.52 13.05
CA VAL A 126 -13.37 6.17 11.84
C VAL A 126 -13.52 7.66 12.17
N LEU A 127 -12.82 8.51 11.43
CA LEU A 127 -12.86 9.95 11.59
C LEU A 127 -14.00 10.59 10.77
N ILE A 128 -14.23 10.04 9.58
CA ILE A 128 -15.25 10.50 8.63
C ILE A 128 -16.01 9.28 8.14
N ALA A 129 -17.34 9.36 8.08
CA ALA A 129 -18.16 8.27 7.58
C ALA A 129 -17.68 7.83 6.18
N CYS A 130 -17.49 6.52 5.99
CA CYS A 130 -16.88 5.97 4.79
C CYS A 130 -17.34 4.53 4.56
N HIS A 131 -17.02 3.99 3.40
CA HIS A 131 -17.06 2.56 3.14
C HIS A 131 -15.73 1.93 3.57
N LEU A 132 -15.77 0.99 4.50
CA LEU A 132 -14.58 0.32 5.04
C LEU A 132 -14.59 -1.16 4.65
N THR A 133 -13.58 -1.57 3.90
CA THR A 133 -13.30 -2.98 3.62
C THR A 133 -12.09 -3.42 4.44
N VAL A 134 -12.20 -4.56 5.12
CA VAL A 134 -11.09 -5.18 5.85
C VAL A 134 -10.84 -6.57 5.29
N THR A 135 -9.64 -6.78 4.78
CA THR A 135 -9.26 -7.99 4.06
C THR A 135 -8.03 -8.60 4.69
N VAL A 136 -8.06 -9.92 4.91
CA VAL A 136 -6.87 -10.70 5.27
C VAL A 136 -6.31 -11.37 4.03
N TYR A 137 -5.00 -11.25 3.87
CA TYR A 137 -4.22 -11.95 2.87
C TYR A 137 -3.48 -13.08 3.53
N ARG A 138 -3.69 -14.30 3.04
CA ARG A 138 -3.05 -15.51 3.53
C ARG A 138 -2.07 -16.03 2.51
N ARG A 139 -1.01 -16.66 3.01
CA ARG A 139 -0.09 -17.38 2.17
C ARG A 139 0.06 -18.80 2.71
N PRO A 140 -0.73 -19.75 2.20
CA PRO A 140 -0.53 -21.15 2.50
C PRO A 140 0.91 -21.56 2.14
N ASP A 141 1.48 -22.54 2.84
CA ASP A 141 2.85 -23.00 2.57
C ASP A 141 3.01 -23.37 1.08
N GLN A 142 3.89 -22.64 0.39
CA GLN A 142 4.18 -22.74 -1.05
C GLN A 142 3.01 -22.40 -2.01
N GLY A 143 1.91 -21.84 -1.50
CA GLY A 143 0.73 -21.45 -2.28
C GLY A 143 0.76 -20.02 -2.83
N ALA A 144 -0.19 -19.75 -3.74
CA ALA A 144 -0.54 -18.39 -4.14
C ALA A 144 -1.10 -17.61 -2.95
N MET A 145 -1.01 -16.27 -3.01
CA MET A 145 -1.66 -15.42 -2.01
C MET A 145 -3.18 -15.58 -2.14
N GLU A 146 -3.84 -15.90 -1.04
CA GLU A 146 -5.29 -15.98 -0.96
C GLU A 146 -5.84 -14.72 -0.30
N GLU A 147 -6.92 -14.19 -0.85
CA GLU A 147 -7.63 -13.04 -0.30
C GLU A 147 -8.92 -13.48 0.38
N ARG A 148 -9.18 -12.95 1.59
CA ARG A 148 -10.46 -13.12 2.27
C ARG A 148 -10.94 -11.81 2.88
N CYS A 149 -12.08 -11.33 2.38
CA CYS A 149 -12.78 -10.19 2.96
C CYS A 149 -13.42 -10.59 4.30
N LEU A 150 -13.04 -9.89 5.37
CA LEU A 150 -13.55 -10.07 6.73
C LEU A 150 -14.69 -9.11 7.03
N HIS A 151 -14.64 -7.91 6.44
CA HIS A 151 -15.64 -6.88 6.63
C HIS A 151 -15.76 -6.02 5.38
N ASP A 152 -16.98 -5.66 5.00
CA ASP A 152 -17.27 -4.78 3.88
C ASP A 152 -18.58 -4.03 4.13
N ALA A 153 -18.50 -2.79 4.63
CA ALA A 153 -19.70 -2.02 4.96
C ALA A 153 -19.46 -0.51 5.01
N GLY A 154 -20.56 0.23 4.93
CA GLY A 154 -20.62 1.63 5.35
C GLY A 154 -20.50 1.76 6.87
N VAL A 155 -19.61 2.64 7.33
CA VAL A 155 -19.34 2.90 8.74
C VAL A 155 -19.49 4.38 9.05
N THR A 156 -20.06 4.71 10.20
CA THR A 156 -20.15 6.08 10.70
C THR A 156 -18.89 6.48 11.46
N ALA A 157 -18.66 7.78 11.65
CA ALA A 157 -17.59 8.26 12.51
C ALA A 157 -17.72 7.70 13.94
N GLY A 158 -16.61 7.30 14.53
CA GLY A 158 -16.54 6.67 15.83
C GLY A 158 -15.60 5.46 15.89
N PRO A 159 -15.45 4.85 17.08
CA PRO A 159 -14.70 3.62 17.22
C PRO A 159 -15.45 2.45 16.55
N VAL A 160 -14.72 1.63 15.81
CA VAL A 160 -15.23 0.39 15.23
C VAL A 160 -14.39 -0.80 15.71
N THR A 161 -15.03 -1.94 15.88
CA THR A 161 -14.36 -3.18 16.29
C THR A 161 -14.99 -4.36 15.58
N TYR A 162 -14.13 -5.19 14.98
CA TYR A 162 -14.54 -6.39 14.26
C TYR A 162 -13.87 -7.62 14.87
N PRO A 163 -14.64 -8.67 15.22
CA PRO A 163 -14.05 -9.94 15.57
C PRO A 163 -13.47 -10.60 14.31
N VAL A 164 -12.32 -11.24 14.46
CA VAL A 164 -11.69 -12.05 13.42
C VAL A 164 -11.51 -13.46 13.97
N ALA A 165 -12.05 -14.46 13.26
CA ALA A 165 -11.93 -15.84 13.70
C ALA A 165 -10.46 -16.29 13.65
N GLY A 166 -10.04 -17.16 14.57
CA GLY A 166 -8.67 -17.71 14.56
C GLY A 166 -8.31 -18.44 13.27
N ALA A 167 -9.28 -19.16 12.70
CA ALA A 167 -9.15 -19.79 11.39
C ALA A 167 -8.88 -18.76 10.29
N ASP A 168 -9.33 -17.51 10.47
CA ASP A 168 -9.06 -16.46 9.50
C ASP A 168 -7.65 -15.87 9.58
N LEU A 169 -6.98 -16.06 10.72
CA LEU A 169 -5.61 -15.61 10.98
C LEU A 169 -4.58 -16.72 10.77
N TYR A 170 -5.03 -17.97 10.62
CA TYR A 170 -4.14 -19.08 10.29
C TYR A 170 -3.44 -18.81 8.96
N GLN A 171 -2.11 -18.83 8.97
CA GLN A 171 -1.25 -18.46 7.82
C GLN A 171 -1.55 -17.06 7.24
N ALA A 172 -2.11 -16.15 8.05
CA ALA A 172 -2.29 -14.77 7.64
C ALA A 172 -0.92 -14.09 7.49
N TYR A 173 -0.70 -13.55 6.29
CA TYR A 173 0.50 -12.80 5.95
C TYR A 173 0.31 -11.31 6.23
N SER A 174 -0.88 -10.78 5.98
CA SER A 174 -1.19 -9.36 6.16
C SER A 174 -2.67 -9.10 6.32
N LEU A 175 -3.01 -8.02 7.00
CA LEU A 175 -4.33 -7.41 7.00
C LEU A 175 -4.27 -6.05 6.32
N VAL A 176 -5.24 -5.78 5.47
CA VAL A 176 -5.41 -4.51 4.78
C VAL A 176 -6.78 -3.95 5.11
N ALA A 177 -6.84 -2.72 5.60
CA ALA A 177 -8.07 -1.96 5.66
C ALA A 177 -8.06 -0.88 4.57
N VAL A 178 -9.18 -0.75 3.86
CA VAL A 178 -9.36 0.19 2.75
C VAL A 178 -10.59 1.06 3.02
N ALA A 179 -10.40 2.36 3.13
CA ALA A 179 -11.50 3.32 3.26
C ALA A 179 -11.73 4.03 1.92
N ASN A 180 -12.96 3.94 1.39
CA ASN A 180 -13.41 4.51 0.11
C ASN A 180 -12.54 4.16 -1.12
N ARG A 181 -11.69 3.12 -1.04
CA ARG A 181 -10.67 2.80 -2.06
C ARG A 181 -9.62 3.91 -2.26
N GLU A 182 -9.54 4.85 -1.32
CA GLU A 182 -8.66 6.01 -1.36
C GLU A 182 -7.57 5.94 -0.28
N GLU A 183 -7.90 5.38 0.88
CA GLU A 183 -6.98 5.28 2.00
C GLU A 183 -6.72 3.82 2.35
N PHE A 184 -5.45 3.45 2.41
CA PHE A 184 -5.00 2.07 2.61
C PHE A 184 -4.17 1.99 3.88
N HIS A 185 -4.52 1.07 4.75
CA HIS A 185 -3.77 0.74 5.97
C HIS A 185 -3.31 -0.70 5.88
N HIS A 186 -2.00 -0.92 5.90
CA HIS A 186 -1.39 -2.24 5.79
C HIS A 186 -0.72 -2.66 7.10
N LEU A 187 -1.23 -3.73 7.70
CA LEU A 187 -0.73 -4.35 8.92
C LEU A 187 -0.14 -5.74 8.59
N PRO A 188 1.19 -5.88 8.50
CA PRO A 188 1.81 -7.20 8.31
C PRO A 188 1.72 -8.01 9.60
N PHE A 189 1.48 -9.31 9.47
CA PHE A 189 1.65 -10.25 10.57
C PHE A 189 3.08 -10.81 10.48
N LEU A 190 3.86 -10.66 11.56
CA LEU A 190 5.23 -11.17 11.67
C LEU A 190 5.22 -12.62 12.14
#